data_AF-A0A428J021-F1
#
_entry.id   AF-A0A428J021-F1
#
_cell.length_a   1.000
_cell.length_b   1.000
_cell.length_c   1.000
_cell.angle_alpha   90.00
_cell.angle_beta   90.00
_cell.angle_gamma   90.00
#
_symmetry.space_group_name_H-M   'P 1'
#
loop_
_entity.id
_entity.type
_entity.pdbx_description
1 polymer ?
#
loop_
_entity_poly.entity_id
_entity_poly.type
_entity_poly.pdbx_seq_one_letter_code
_entity_poly.pdbx_strand_id
1 'polypeptide(L)'
;MLSDHIRTLLRNHDCVIIPDFGGLIADYAPAQIHPVRHTLAPPAKRVAFNQSLTRNDGLLVDALSAQLNISTAQARQLVREAVLRMEQELESGLRTELSGVGVFRRAPGRGLEFEYTGAQNLLNASFGLPELVSRPVRATDALLARERPSAAPMLAASRSKKVARAFRAVSTVAIAGLVLSANYFFADMFGYLPEQLRLPITSGAAAAAATAPVAAPVLSQQAALGNPASELAATPTPRVATPAKAVAEVTKTPATQPVVVARPAVVATVVAKPAAKPAVQTVKSKAAAKPAPKAPGWEKAAATNATNGAASSTIKSRTGRYFIVAGSYTSLANAEKGRQALVRLGHPARVILPAPGSRQYMLSVADYPDRASADRQASILRKRMGDLWIKNY
;
A
#
# COMPACT_ATOMS: atom_id res chain seq x y z
N MET A 1 23.11 -17.27 -12.29
CA MET A 1 22.82 -16.88 -13.69
C MET A 1 21.32 -16.86 -13.97
N LEU A 2 20.68 -17.95 -14.45
CA LEU A 2 19.25 -17.92 -14.81
C LEU A 2 18.35 -17.53 -13.63
N SER A 3 18.60 -18.08 -12.44
CA SER A 3 17.89 -17.79 -11.20
C SER A 3 17.88 -16.29 -10.84
N ASP A 4 18.94 -15.56 -11.18
CA ASP A 4 19.08 -14.12 -10.91
C ASP A 4 18.21 -13.27 -11.84
N HIS A 5 18.09 -13.68 -13.11
CA HIS A 5 17.21 -13.04 -14.08
C HIS A 5 15.74 -13.28 -13.69
N ILE A 6 15.38 -14.52 -13.35
CA ILE A 6 14.04 -14.88 -12.83
C ILE A 6 13.71 -14.09 -11.55
N ARG A 7 14.64 -14.05 -10.58
CA ARG A 7 14.51 -13.28 -9.33
C ARG A 7 14.33 -11.78 -9.58
N THR A 8 14.97 -11.22 -10.61
CA THR A 8 14.82 -9.81 -11.00
C THR A 8 13.46 -9.56 -11.64
N LEU A 9 13.00 -10.46 -12.51
CA LEU A 9 11.70 -10.37 -13.16
C LEU A 9 10.54 -10.48 -12.16
N LEU A 10 10.59 -11.40 -11.19
CA LEU A 10 9.54 -11.58 -10.17
C LEU A 10 9.37 -10.37 -9.22
N ARG A 11 10.32 -9.44 -9.17
CA ARG A 11 10.13 -8.15 -8.50
C ARG A 11 9.15 -7.27 -9.27
N ASN A 12 9.40 -7.10 -10.55
CA ASN A 12 8.71 -6.14 -11.42
C ASN A 12 7.43 -6.69 -12.07
N HIS A 13 7.31 -8.02 -12.16
CA HIS A 13 6.19 -8.73 -12.78
C HIS A 13 5.59 -9.75 -11.80
N ASP A 14 4.32 -10.09 -12.01
CA ASP A 14 3.55 -10.98 -11.13
C ASP A 14 3.40 -12.39 -11.71
N CYS A 15 3.80 -12.60 -12.97
CA CYS A 15 3.95 -13.90 -13.62
C CYS A 15 5.28 -13.94 -14.40
N VAL A 16 6.03 -15.03 -14.29
CA VAL A 16 7.24 -15.31 -15.09
C VAL A 16 7.19 -16.75 -15.55
N ILE A 17 7.08 -16.96 -16.86
CA ILE A 17 6.95 -18.31 -17.45
C ILE A 17 8.33 -18.80 -17.91
N ILE A 18 8.67 -20.03 -17.50
CA ILE A 18 9.86 -20.77 -17.89
C ILE A 18 9.43 -21.75 -19.00
N PRO A 19 9.90 -21.55 -20.25
CA PRO A 19 9.60 -22.44 -21.36
C PRO A 19 9.80 -23.91 -21.03
N ASP A 20 8.87 -24.73 -21.52
CA ASP A 20 8.84 -26.19 -21.40
C ASP A 20 8.73 -26.73 -19.94
N PHE A 21 8.93 -25.88 -18.91
CA PHE A 21 8.94 -26.25 -17.48
C PHE A 21 7.67 -25.80 -16.71
N GLY A 22 7.21 -24.56 -16.87
CA GLY A 22 6.02 -24.02 -16.19
C GLY A 22 6.12 -22.55 -15.74
N GLY A 23 5.08 -22.04 -15.07
CA GLY A 23 4.97 -20.64 -14.66
C GLY A 23 5.17 -20.40 -13.16
N LEU A 24 5.93 -19.36 -12.82
CA LEU A 24 6.05 -18.81 -11.47
C LEU A 24 5.10 -17.61 -11.32
N ILE A 25 4.28 -17.63 -10.27
CA ILE A 25 3.23 -16.64 -9.98
C ILE A 25 3.59 -15.96 -8.66
N ALA A 26 3.64 -14.63 -8.62
CA ALA A 26 4.08 -13.85 -7.44
C ALA A 26 2.93 -13.00 -6.86
N ASP A 27 2.06 -13.65 -6.10
CA ASP A 27 0.88 -13.02 -5.48
C ASP A 27 1.26 -12.03 -4.36
N TYR A 28 0.52 -10.93 -4.26
CA TYR A 28 0.63 -10.01 -3.13
C TYR A 28 0.04 -10.61 -1.86
N ALA A 29 0.86 -10.69 -0.81
CA ALA A 29 0.43 -10.97 0.56
C ALA A 29 0.46 -9.67 1.40
N PRO A 30 -0.65 -9.31 2.07
CA PRO A 30 -0.66 -8.17 2.99
C PRO A 30 0.24 -8.45 4.21
N ALA A 31 0.57 -7.38 4.96
CA ALA A 31 1.26 -7.50 6.24
C ALA A 31 0.50 -8.44 7.20
N GLN A 32 1.24 -9.27 7.95
CA GLN A 32 0.64 -10.27 8.85
C GLN A 32 1.18 -10.15 10.27
N ILE A 33 0.31 -10.39 11.24
CA ILE A 33 0.65 -10.41 12.66
C ILE A 33 0.81 -11.86 13.09
N HIS A 34 2.00 -12.26 13.51
CA HIS A 34 2.21 -13.56 14.15
C HIS A 34 1.70 -13.48 15.60
N PRO A 35 0.59 -14.16 15.98
CA PRO A 35 -0.08 -13.88 17.25
C PRO A 35 0.78 -14.25 18.47
N VAL A 36 1.47 -15.40 18.41
CA VAL A 36 2.33 -15.90 19.50
C VAL A 36 3.62 -15.08 19.68
N ARG A 37 4.28 -14.68 18.58
CA ARG A 37 5.55 -13.92 18.62
C ARG A 37 5.35 -12.40 18.73
N HIS A 38 4.09 -11.92 18.71
CA HIS A 38 3.68 -10.52 18.60
C HIS A 38 4.39 -9.73 17.47
N THR A 39 4.83 -10.42 16.42
CA THR A 39 5.66 -9.83 15.36
C THR A 39 4.83 -9.47 14.13
N LEU A 40 5.17 -8.34 13.51
CA LEU A 40 4.53 -7.78 12.33
C LEU A 40 5.44 -8.02 11.12
N ALA A 41 5.08 -8.98 10.28
CA ALA A 41 5.74 -9.17 8.99
C ALA A 41 5.24 -8.09 8.01
N PRO A 42 6.13 -7.41 7.26
CA PRO A 42 5.73 -6.44 6.24
C PRO A 42 4.95 -7.10 5.09
N PRO A 43 4.25 -6.33 4.25
CA PRO A 43 3.64 -6.87 3.03
C PRO A 43 4.70 -7.48 2.12
N ALA A 44 4.37 -8.57 1.43
CA ALA A 44 5.35 -9.33 0.66
C ALA A 44 4.77 -9.90 -0.64
N LYS A 45 5.64 -10.31 -1.55
CA LYS A 45 5.26 -11.17 -2.69
C LYS A 45 5.48 -12.64 -2.30
N ARG A 46 4.43 -13.46 -2.36
CA ARG A 46 4.51 -14.93 -2.20
C ARG A 46 4.59 -15.57 -3.57
N VAL A 47 5.64 -16.34 -3.83
CA VAL A 47 5.78 -17.06 -5.09
C VAL A 47 5.16 -18.46 -4.98
N ALA A 48 4.34 -18.82 -5.96
CA ALA A 48 3.83 -20.15 -6.22
C ALA A 48 4.31 -20.62 -7.61
N PHE A 49 4.22 -21.92 -7.88
CA PHE A 49 4.52 -22.51 -9.18
C PHE A 49 3.30 -23.23 -9.74
N ASN A 50 3.10 -23.16 -11.05
CA ASN A 50 2.12 -23.97 -11.77
C ASN A 50 2.72 -24.53 -13.06
N GLN A 51 2.87 -25.86 -13.11
CA GLN A 51 3.36 -26.59 -14.28
C GLN A 51 2.43 -26.48 -15.50
N SER A 52 1.14 -26.15 -15.32
CA SER A 52 0.19 -25.99 -16.44
C SER A 52 0.35 -24.67 -17.23
N LEU A 53 1.21 -23.75 -16.77
CA LEU A 53 1.49 -22.49 -17.46
C LEU A 53 2.67 -22.65 -18.43
N THR A 54 2.40 -23.24 -19.60
CA THR A 54 3.38 -23.48 -20.67
C THR A 54 3.31 -22.49 -21.83
N ARG A 55 2.32 -21.56 -21.82
CA ARG A 55 2.18 -20.53 -22.85
C ARG A 55 3.26 -19.46 -22.65
N ASN A 56 4.24 -19.41 -23.55
CA ASN A 56 5.40 -18.52 -23.41
C ASN A 56 5.07 -17.05 -23.73
N ASP A 57 5.07 -16.19 -22.70
CA ASP A 57 4.83 -14.74 -22.82
C ASP A 57 6.08 -13.92 -23.24
N GLY A 58 7.16 -14.57 -23.68
CA GLY A 58 8.42 -13.93 -24.14
C GLY A 58 9.33 -13.38 -23.02
N LEU A 59 8.75 -12.75 -22.00
CA LEU A 59 9.37 -12.02 -20.89
C LEU A 59 10.78 -12.47 -20.46
N LEU A 60 10.97 -13.76 -20.15
CA LEU A 60 12.24 -14.32 -19.69
C LEU A 60 13.33 -14.33 -20.78
N VAL A 61 12.95 -14.66 -22.01
CA VAL A 61 13.83 -14.67 -23.18
C VAL A 61 14.26 -13.25 -23.54
N ASP A 62 13.31 -12.32 -23.53
CA ASP A 62 13.56 -10.94 -23.95
C ASP A 62 14.48 -10.23 -22.93
N ALA A 63 14.25 -10.44 -21.64
CA ALA A 63 15.11 -9.94 -20.57
C ALA A 63 16.54 -10.54 -20.61
N LEU A 64 16.67 -11.83 -20.93
CA LEU A 64 17.99 -12.46 -21.14
C LEU A 64 18.70 -11.88 -22.38
N SER A 65 17.97 -11.66 -23.47
CA SER A 65 18.53 -11.07 -24.70
C SER A 65 19.07 -9.66 -24.45
N ALA A 66 18.34 -8.85 -23.68
CA ALA A 66 18.72 -7.49 -23.32
C ALA A 66 19.88 -7.42 -22.29
N GLN A 67 19.92 -8.31 -21.29
CA GLN A 67 20.98 -8.29 -20.27
C GLN A 67 22.29 -8.92 -20.75
N LEU A 68 22.23 -9.90 -21.66
CA LEU A 68 23.42 -10.59 -22.19
C LEU A 68 23.86 -10.08 -23.57
N ASN A 69 23.09 -9.20 -24.21
CA ASN A 69 23.32 -8.68 -25.58
C ASN A 69 23.43 -9.81 -26.63
N ILE A 70 22.56 -10.82 -26.52
CA ILE A 70 22.49 -11.99 -27.41
C ILE A 70 21.20 -12.00 -28.22
N SER A 71 21.16 -12.74 -29.32
CA SER A 71 19.91 -12.92 -30.08
C SER A 71 18.84 -13.66 -29.26
N THR A 72 17.56 -13.39 -29.53
CA THR A 72 16.44 -14.09 -28.88
C THR A 72 16.45 -15.60 -29.14
N ALA A 73 17.03 -16.06 -30.25
CA ALA A 73 17.26 -17.48 -30.54
C ALA A 73 18.30 -18.09 -29.58
N GLN A 74 19.44 -17.43 -29.36
CA GLN A 74 20.45 -17.85 -28.38
C GLN A 74 19.91 -17.81 -26.95
N ALA A 75 19.13 -16.78 -26.59
CA ALA A 75 18.48 -16.70 -25.28
C ALA A 75 17.50 -17.87 -25.05
N ARG A 76 16.70 -18.26 -26.04
CA ARG A 76 15.83 -19.46 -25.97
C ARG A 76 16.63 -20.75 -25.79
N GLN A 77 17.75 -20.89 -26.49
CA GLN A 77 18.62 -22.06 -26.38
C GLN A 77 19.23 -22.18 -24.98
N LEU A 78 19.77 -21.09 -24.42
CA LEU A 78 20.30 -21.06 -23.05
C LEU A 78 19.24 -21.40 -21.98
N VAL A 79 18.00 -20.94 -22.16
CA VAL A 79 16.89 -21.29 -21.25
C VAL A 79 16.56 -22.77 -21.36
N ARG A 80 16.47 -23.33 -22.57
CA ARG A 80 16.22 -24.77 -22.77
C ARG A 80 17.32 -25.64 -22.19
N GLU A 81 18.58 -25.29 -22.39
CA GLU A 81 19.73 -26.02 -21.83
C GLU A 81 19.76 -25.99 -20.29
N ALA A 82 19.27 -24.90 -19.67
CA ALA A 82 19.10 -24.83 -18.23
C ALA A 82 17.92 -25.69 -17.74
N VAL A 83 16.77 -25.68 -18.45
CA VAL A 83 15.61 -26.51 -18.13
C VAL A 83 15.96 -28.00 -18.20
N LEU A 84 16.63 -28.45 -19.27
CA LEU A 84 17.04 -29.86 -19.42
C LEU A 84 17.93 -30.35 -18.26
N ARG A 85 18.80 -29.50 -17.71
CA ARG A 85 19.61 -29.84 -16.53
C ARG A 85 18.75 -29.96 -15.28
N MET A 86 17.81 -29.02 -15.07
CA MET A 86 16.87 -29.08 -13.95
C MET A 86 15.95 -30.31 -14.05
N GLU A 87 15.59 -30.76 -15.25
CA GLU A 87 14.81 -31.99 -15.44
C GLU A 87 15.65 -33.24 -15.11
N GLN A 88 16.90 -33.32 -15.57
CA GLN A 88 17.83 -34.41 -15.22
C GLN A 88 18.11 -34.50 -13.71
N GLU A 89 18.25 -33.37 -13.02
CA GLU A 89 18.37 -33.29 -11.56
C GLU A 89 17.07 -33.71 -10.85
N LEU A 90 15.89 -33.36 -11.40
CA LEU A 90 14.58 -33.83 -10.92
C LEU A 90 14.28 -35.30 -11.24
N GLU A 91 14.99 -35.94 -12.15
CA GLU A 91 14.92 -37.38 -12.45
C GLU A 91 15.85 -38.18 -11.53
N SER A 92 17.09 -37.71 -11.36
CA SER A 92 18.12 -38.39 -10.57
C SER A 92 18.01 -38.18 -9.05
N GLY A 93 17.69 -36.96 -8.61
CA GLY A 93 17.66 -36.56 -7.20
C GLY A 93 16.28 -36.24 -6.64
N LEU A 94 15.22 -36.27 -7.46
CA LEU A 94 13.83 -35.84 -7.13
C LEU A 94 13.70 -34.39 -6.61
N ARG A 95 14.77 -33.59 -6.65
CA ARG A 95 14.85 -32.21 -6.15
C ARG A 95 15.76 -31.36 -7.03
N THR A 96 15.36 -30.11 -7.26
CA THR A 96 16.21 -29.04 -7.81
C THR A 96 16.07 -27.76 -7.01
N GLU A 97 17.06 -26.87 -7.11
CA GLU A 97 17.03 -25.58 -6.44
C GLU A 97 17.51 -24.43 -7.33
N LEU A 98 16.70 -23.38 -7.41
CA LEU A 98 17.03 -22.14 -8.09
C LEU A 98 17.38 -21.12 -7.02
N SER A 99 18.68 -20.84 -6.87
CA SER A 99 19.24 -19.95 -5.86
C SER A 99 18.50 -18.60 -5.80
N GLY A 100 17.88 -18.30 -4.67
CA GLY A 100 17.11 -17.07 -4.45
C GLY A 100 15.69 -17.05 -5.05
N VAL A 101 15.23 -18.14 -5.66
CA VAL A 101 13.85 -18.32 -6.14
C VAL A 101 13.16 -19.41 -5.32
N GLY A 102 13.68 -20.64 -5.30
CA GLY A 102 13.08 -21.72 -4.51
C GLY A 102 13.54 -23.13 -4.89
N VAL A 103 13.02 -24.11 -4.16
CA VAL A 103 13.27 -25.54 -4.34
C VAL A 103 12.07 -26.20 -5.01
N PHE A 104 12.30 -26.97 -6.06
CA PHE A 104 11.31 -27.85 -6.67
C PHE A 104 11.54 -29.29 -6.20
N ARG A 105 10.46 -30.03 -5.95
CA ARG A 105 10.51 -31.44 -5.54
C ARG A 105 9.50 -32.25 -6.35
N ARG A 106 9.88 -33.44 -6.83
CA ARG A 106 9.00 -34.33 -7.58
C ARG A 106 8.24 -35.25 -6.62
N ALA A 107 6.98 -34.94 -6.36
CA ALA A 107 6.12 -35.72 -5.47
C ALA A 107 5.37 -36.83 -6.24
N PRO A 108 5.53 -38.12 -5.89
CA PRO A 108 4.90 -39.22 -6.62
C PRO A 108 3.37 -39.11 -6.57
N GLY A 109 2.74 -39.07 -7.75
CA GLY A 109 1.29 -38.90 -7.90
C GLY A 109 0.75 -37.50 -7.62
N ARG A 110 1.58 -36.51 -7.23
CA ARG A 110 1.16 -35.13 -6.93
C ARG A 110 1.75 -34.06 -7.86
N GLY A 111 2.77 -34.40 -8.66
CA GLY A 111 3.41 -33.49 -9.61
C GLY A 111 4.65 -32.80 -9.01
N LEU A 112 4.94 -31.58 -9.48
CA LEU A 112 5.99 -30.74 -8.90
C LEU A 112 5.46 -29.93 -7.72
N GLU A 113 6.05 -30.13 -6.54
CA GLU A 113 5.86 -29.29 -5.36
C GLU A 113 6.96 -28.21 -5.34
N PHE A 114 6.59 -26.99 -4.99
CA PHE A 114 7.50 -25.83 -4.97
C PHE A 114 7.51 -25.15 -3.61
N GLU A 115 8.70 -24.87 -3.10
CA GLU A 115 8.94 -24.18 -1.83
C GLU A 115 9.79 -22.92 -2.09
N TYR A 116 9.23 -21.74 -1.79
CA TYR A 116 9.95 -20.48 -1.97
C TYR A 116 11.08 -20.33 -0.94
N THR A 117 12.31 -20.15 -1.42
CA THR A 117 13.53 -20.08 -0.58
C THR A 117 14.28 -18.75 -0.74
N GLY A 118 13.62 -17.72 -1.27
CA GLY A 118 14.21 -16.39 -1.39
C GLY A 118 14.32 -15.68 -0.04
N ALA A 119 15.54 -15.38 0.40
CA ALA A 119 15.82 -14.70 1.68
C ALA A 119 15.46 -13.20 1.70
N GLN A 120 14.84 -12.67 0.65
CA GLN A 120 14.49 -11.24 0.53
C GLN A 120 13.08 -11.09 -0.04
N ASN A 121 12.35 -10.09 0.47
CA ASN A 121 11.08 -9.69 -0.11
C ASN A 121 11.25 -9.21 -1.57
N LEU A 122 10.43 -9.75 -2.47
CA LEU A 122 10.40 -9.35 -3.89
C LEU A 122 9.50 -8.13 -4.12
N LEU A 123 8.64 -7.75 -3.16
CA LEU A 123 7.77 -6.59 -3.29
C LEU A 123 8.56 -5.27 -3.15
N ASN A 124 8.78 -4.57 -4.26
CA ASN A 124 9.50 -3.30 -4.29
C ASN A 124 8.92 -2.25 -3.31
N ALA A 125 7.60 -2.19 -3.15
CA ALA A 125 6.91 -1.30 -2.22
C ALA A 125 7.09 -1.64 -0.72
N SER A 126 7.82 -2.70 -0.40
CA SER A 126 8.17 -3.10 0.98
C SER A 126 9.63 -3.53 1.10
N PHE A 127 10.47 -3.09 0.15
CA PHE A 127 11.91 -3.23 0.22
C PHE A 127 12.48 -2.42 1.40
N GLY A 128 13.41 -3.01 2.15
CA GLY A 128 14.03 -2.38 3.32
C GLY A 128 13.16 -2.30 4.59
N LEU A 129 11.89 -2.73 4.55
CA LEU A 129 11.06 -2.80 5.75
C LEU A 129 11.46 -4.01 6.62
N PRO A 130 11.86 -3.81 7.90
CA PRO A 130 12.13 -4.91 8.81
C PRO A 130 10.83 -5.57 9.32
N GLU A 131 10.92 -6.80 9.80
CA GLU A 131 9.89 -7.39 10.66
C GLU A 131 9.92 -6.70 12.05
N LEU A 132 8.76 -6.24 12.53
CA LEU A 132 8.65 -5.40 13.73
C LEU A 132 8.05 -6.15 14.91
N VAL A 133 8.75 -6.20 16.05
CA VAL A 133 8.18 -6.73 17.31
C VAL A 133 7.23 -5.70 17.92
N SER A 134 5.95 -6.04 18.01
CA SER A 134 4.95 -5.20 18.70
C SER A 134 4.85 -5.57 20.19
N ARG A 135 4.53 -4.59 21.04
CA ARG A 135 4.17 -4.83 22.44
C ARG A 135 2.65 -4.96 22.55
N PRO A 136 2.10 -5.94 23.29
CA PRO A 136 0.66 -6.09 23.44
C PRO A 136 0.07 -4.87 24.18
N VAL A 137 -0.93 -4.23 23.57
CA VAL A 137 -1.63 -3.07 24.13
C VAL A 137 -2.53 -3.51 25.28
N ARG A 138 -2.37 -2.92 26.46
CA ARG A 138 -3.24 -3.21 27.61
C ARG A 138 -4.53 -2.38 27.53
N ALA A 139 -5.62 -2.91 28.08
CA ALA A 139 -6.92 -2.22 28.08
C ALA A 139 -6.88 -0.86 28.80
N THR A 140 -6.06 -0.74 29.86
CA THR A 140 -5.74 0.52 30.54
C THR A 140 -5.21 1.57 29.57
N ASP A 141 -4.26 1.18 28.74
CA ASP A 141 -3.50 2.06 27.87
C ASP A 141 -4.39 2.52 26.69
N ALA A 142 -5.30 1.66 26.25
CA ALA A 142 -6.30 1.95 25.22
C ALA A 142 -7.37 2.95 25.69
N LEU A 143 -7.77 2.95 26.97
CA LEU A 143 -8.65 3.97 27.54
C LEU A 143 -7.95 5.32 27.60
N LEU A 144 -6.74 5.37 28.18
CA LEU A 144 -5.93 6.59 28.25
C LEU A 144 -5.58 7.16 26.87
N ALA A 145 -5.37 6.30 25.86
CA ALA A 145 -5.13 6.73 24.48
C ALA A 145 -6.38 7.29 23.79
N ARG A 146 -7.59 6.87 24.21
CA ARG A 146 -8.88 7.38 23.71
C ARG A 146 -9.31 8.67 24.39
N GLU A 147 -8.90 8.88 25.64
CA GLU A 147 -9.14 10.11 26.40
C GLU A 147 -8.17 11.24 26.05
N ARG A 148 -6.98 10.92 25.52
CA ARG A 148 -6.11 11.91 24.88
C ARG A 148 -6.84 12.53 23.68
N PRO A 149 -7.13 13.86 23.68
CA PRO A 149 -7.69 14.50 22.50
C PRO A 149 -6.71 14.36 21.34
N SER A 150 -7.21 13.96 20.17
CA SER A 150 -6.38 13.83 18.97
C SER A 150 -5.65 15.15 18.71
N ALA A 151 -4.31 15.10 18.69
CA ALA A 151 -3.48 16.28 18.50
C ALA A 151 -3.81 16.92 17.15
N ALA A 152 -4.47 18.08 17.19
CA ALA A 152 -4.87 18.79 15.98
C ALA A 152 -3.62 19.07 15.13
N PRO A 153 -3.66 18.85 13.79
CA PRO A 153 -2.47 18.95 12.97
C PRO A 153 -1.88 20.36 13.04
N MET A 154 -0.68 20.48 13.61
CA MET A 154 0.06 21.75 13.81
C MET A 154 0.65 22.31 12.50
N LEU A 155 -0.15 22.29 11.43
CA LEU A 155 0.16 22.86 10.11
C LEU A 155 -0.74 24.04 9.76
N ALA A 156 -1.78 24.31 10.57
CA ALA A 156 -2.59 25.52 10.48
C ALA A 156 -1.94 26.68 11.26
N ALA A 157 -0.76 27.14 10.79
CA ALA A 157 -0.16 28.40 11.25
C ALA A 157 -1.06 29.57 10.82
N SER A 158 -2.03 29.92 11.68
CA SER A 158 -3.11 30.85 11.40
C SER A 158 -2.59 32.29 11.26
N ARG A 159 -2.11 32.63 10.05
CA ARG A 159 -1.64 33.98 9.71
C ARG A 159 -2.74 34.98 10.06
N SER A 160 -2.44 35.87 11.01
CA SER A 160 -3.43 36.74 11.63
C SER A 160 -4.25 37.50 10.60
N LYS A 161 -5.59 37.43 10.73
CA LYS A 161 -6.54 38.13 9.85
C LYS A 161 -6.31 39.65 9.84
N LYS A 162 -5.64 40.22 10.85
CA LYS A 162 -5.20 41.63 10.87
C LYS A 162 -4.07 41.90 9.86
N VAL A 163 -3.05 41.04 9.82
CA VAL A 163 -1.91 41.15 8.88
C VAL A 163 -2.38 41.02 7.43
N ALA A 164 -3.28 40.06 7.16
CA ALA A 164 -3.87 39.88 5.83
C ALA A 164 -4.71 41.08 5.35
N ARG A 165 -5.33 41.84 6.27
CA ARG A 165 -6.02 43.10 5.94
C ARG A 165 -5.04 44.25 5.69
N ALA A 166 -4.00 44.38 6.52
CA ALA A 166 -2.98 45.41 6.35
C ALA A 166 -2.26 45.28 5.01
N PHE A 167 -1.82 44.06 4.64
CA PHE A 167 -1.15 43.81 3.36
C PHE A 167 -2.05 44.13 2.15
N ARG A 168 -3.36 43.83 2.25
CA ARG A 168 -4.35 44.21 1.22
C ARG A 168 -4.46 45.74 1.10
N ALA A 169 -4.62 46.46 2.21
CA ALA A 169 -4.71 47.92 2.21
C ALA A 169 -3.47 48.59 1.59
N VAL A 170 -2.27 48.14 1.97
CA VAL A 170 -1.01 48.60 1.36
C VAL A 170 -0.96 48.31 -0.14
N SER A 171 -1.34 47.09 -0.56
CA SER A 171 -1.37 46.74 -1.99
C SER A 171 -2.34 47.60 -2.81
N THR A 172 -3.51 47.96 -2.26
CA THR A 172 -4.47 48.83 -2.95
C THR A 172 -3.96 50.26 -3.09
N VAL A 173 -3.25 50.80 -2.09
CA VAL A 173 -2.64 52.14 -2.18
C VAL A 173 -1.50 52.14 -3.20
N ALA A 174 -0.64 51.11 -3.21
CA ALA A 174 0.44 50.99 -4.18
C ALA A 174 -0.07 50.90 -5.63
N ILE A 175 -1.13 50.10 -5.88
CA ILE A 175 -1.75 49.99 -7.20
C ILE A 175 -2.39 51.30 -7.63
N ALA A 176 -3.13 51.98 -6.73
CA ALA A 176 -3.75 53.27 -7.04
C ALA A 176 -2.71 54.35 -7.38
N GLY A 177 -1.61 54.42 -6.62
CA GLY A 177 -0.50 55.34 -6.89
C GLY A 177 0.20 55.05 -8.22
N LEU A 178 0.44 53.77 -8.53
CA LEU A 178 1.02 53.35 -9.82
C LEU A 178 0.11 53.74 -10.99
N VAL A 179 -1.19 53.43 -10.93
CA VAL A 179 -2.16 53.80 -11.98
C VAL A 179 -2.24 55.32 -12.15
N LEU A 180 -2.26 56.10 -11.06
CA LEU A 180 -2.28 57.56 -11.13
C LEU A 180 -1.00 58.14 -11.78
N SER A 181 0.17 57.61 -11.41
CA SER A 181 1.45 58.00 -12.02
C SER A 181 1.54 57.64 -13.51
N ALA A 182 1.08 56.46 -13.90
CA ALA A 182 1.03 56.03 -15.30
C ALA A 182 0.08 56.91 -16.13
N ASN A 183 -1.07 57.29 -15.56
CA ASN A 183 -2.00 58.21 -16.20
C ASN A 183 -1.42 59.63 -16.34
N TYR A 184 -0.65 60.11 -15.35
CA TYR A 184 0.10 61.37 -15.47
C TYR A 184 1.15 61.31 -16.60
N PHE A 185 2.00 60.28 -16.62
CA PHE A 185 3.01 60.10 -17.68
C PHE A 185 2.38 60.00 -19.08
N PHE A 186 1.25 59.31 -19.20
CA PHE A 186 0.50 59.20 -20.45
C PHE A 186 -0.08 60.57 -20.87
N ALA A 187 -0.65 61.33 -19.94
CA ALA A 187 -1.21 62.65 -20.21
C ALA A 187 -0.15 63.70 -20.59
N ASP A 188 1.07 63.62 -20.03
CA ASP A 188 2.18 64.48 -20.44
C ASP A 188 2.72 64.11 -21.83
N MET A 189 2.92 62.81 -22.08
CA MET A 189 3.42 62.28 -23.37
C MET A 189 2.51 62.64 -24.56
N PHE A 190 1.20 62.71 -24.35
CA PHE A 190 0.23 63.15 -25.36
C PHE A 190 -0.15 64.64 -25.27
N GLY A 191 0.49 65.41 -24.38
CA GLY A 191 0.31 66.88 -24.30
C GLY A 191 -1.05 67.35 -23.76
N TYR A 192 -1.77 66.50 -23.03
CA TYR A 192 -3.10 66.83 -22.47
C TYR A 192 -3.03 67.57 -21.12
N LEU A 193 -1.85 67.71 -20.51
CA LEU A 193 -1.67 68.46 -19.26
C LEU A 193 -1.46 69.96 -19.53
N PRO A 194 -2.16 70.86 -18.80
CA PRO A 194 -1.85 72.28 -18.84
C PRO A 194 -0.53 72.57 -18.12
N GLU A 195 0.22 73.57 -18.57
CA GLU A 195 1.60 73.86 -18.16
C GLU A 195 1.80 73.93 -16.64
N GLN A 196 0.83 74.49 -15.92
CA GLN A 196 0.80 74.61 -14.45
C GLN A 196 0.81 73.27 -13.68
N LEU A 197 0.58 72.12 -14.33
CA LEU A 197 0.63 70.79 -13.73
C LEU A 197 1.88 69.98 -14.14
N ARG A 198 2.76 70.52 -14.98
CA ARG A 198 4.00 69.86 -15.38
C ARG A 198 5.06 70.00 -14.28
N LEU A 199 5.47 68.88 -13.70
CA LEU A 199 6.62 68.84 -12.81
C LEU A 199 7.91 69.10 -13.60
N PRO A 200 8.78 70.04 -13.17
CA PRO A 200 10.02 70.34 -13.89
C PRO A 200 11.00 69.16 -13.76
N ILE A 201 11.09 68.35 -14.82
CA ILE A 201 12.08 67.27 -14.92
C ILE A 201 13.46 67.91 -15.03
N THR A 202 14.26 67.82 -13.96
CA THR A 202 15.67 68.23 -14.01
C THR A 202 16.45 67.26 -14.90
N SER A 203 16.74 67.69 -16.13
CA SER A 203 17.54 66.96 -17.11
C SER A 203 19.01 66.99 -16.71
N GLY A 204 19.38 66.14 -15.75
CA GLY A 204 20.74 65.99 -15.22
C GLY A 204 21.75 65.42 -16.23
N ALA A 205 22.04 66.18 -17.28
CA ALA A 205 22.95 65.81 -18.36
C ALA A 205 24.23 66.66 -18.32
N ALA A 206 25.29 66.09 -17.74
CA ALA A 206 26.70 66.43 -17.92
C ALA A 206 27.12 67.92 -17.89
N ALA A 207 27.51 68.41 -16.70
CA ALA A 207 28.54 69.44 -16.57
C ALA A 207 29.83 68.78 -16.07
N ALA A 208 30.89 68.76 -16.89
CA ALA A 208 32.16 68.12 -16.56
C ALA A 208 33.22 69.15 -16.12
N ALA A 209 33.74 68.99 -14.90
CA ALA A 209 34.96 69.61 -14.40
C ALA A 209 35.65 68.63 -13.43
N ALA A 210 36.98 68.68 -13.31
CA ALA A 210 37.76 67.54 -12.81
C ALA A 210 38.65 67.86 -11.60
N THR A 211 39.08 66.80 -10.89
CA THR A 211 40.09 66.75 -9.80
C THR A 211 39.71 67.48 -8.49
N ALA A 212 40.17 67.09 -7.30
CA ALA A 212 41.15 66.06 -6.88
C ALA A 212 40.67 65.26 -5.64
N PRO A 213 41.33 64.15 -5.22
CA PRO A 213 40.72 63.13 -4.36
C PRO A 213 41.21 63.09 -2.89
N VAL A 214 40.38 62.56 -1.98
CA VAL A 214 40.80 61.93 -0.71
C VAL A 214 39.99 60.64 -0.45
N ALA A 215 40.69 59.64 0.10
CA ALA A 215 40.33 58.25 0.39
C ALA A 215 38.89 57.87 0.79
N ALA A 216 38.51 56.65 0.42
CA ALA A 216 37.42 55.87 1.03
C ALA A 216 37.90 54.44 1.38
N PRO A 217 37.76 53.98 2.63
CA PRO A 217 37.88 52.56 2.98
C PRO A 217 36.50 51.88 2.86
N VAL A 218 36.30 51.06 1.84
CA VAL A 218 35.11 50.20 1.72
C VAL A 218 35.21 48.99 2.65
N LEU A 219 34.24 48.85 3.57
CA LEU A 219 34.01 47.59 4.29
C LEU A 219 32.86 46.83 3.64
N SER A 220 33.17 46.00 2.65
CA SER A 220 32.21 45.09 2.01
C SER A 220 32.01 43.83 2.85
N GLN A 221 30.88 43.70 3.54
CA GLN A 221 30.52 42.44 4.19
C GLN A 221 29.70 41.55 3.24
N GLN A 222 30.37 40.52 2.70
CA GLN A 222 29.80 39.60 1.72
C GLN A 222 28.85 38.60 2.37
N ALA A 223 27.69 38.36 1.75
CA ALA A 223 26.84 37.21 2.07
C ALA A 223 27.30 35.99 1.26
N ALA A 224 27.84 34.97 1.94
CA ALA A 224 28.38 33.79 1.29
C ALA A 224 27.31 32.73 1.00
N LEU A 225 27.10 32.41 -0.28
CA LEU A 225 26.66 31.09 -0.73
C LEU A 225 27.57 30.66 -1.89
N GLY A 226 28.13 29.47 -1.82
CA GLY A 226 29.01 28.93 -2.85
C GLY A 226 28.39 27.79 -3.64
N ASN A 227 28.95 27.53 -4.81
CA ASN A 227 29.36 26.17 -5.19
C ASN A 227 30.51 26.22 -6.22
N PRO A 228 31.35 25.17 -6.32
CA PRO A 228 32.64 25.26 -7.01
C PRO A 228 32.63 24.71 -8.45
N ALA A 229 33.22 25.48 -9.37
CA ALA A 229 33.71 25.09 -10.69
C ALA A 229 34.47 26.31 -11.27
N SER A 230 35.64 26.24 -11.88
CA SER A 230 36.60 25.14 -12.10
C SER A 230 37.98 25.76 -12.35
N GLU A 231 39.06 25.00 -12.23
CA GLU A 231 40.25 25.31 -13.03
C GLU A 231 40.99 24.06 -13.54
N LEU A 232 41.32 24.12 -14.83
CA LEU A 232 42.30 23.29 -15.55
C LEU A 232 43.66 24.03 -15.42
N ALA A 233 44.85 23.45 -15.57
CA ALA A 233 45.24 22.17 -16.16
C ALA A 233 46.63 21.71 -15.61
N ALA A 234 47.38 20.96 -16.43
CA ALA A 234 48.80 20.56 -16.28
C ALA A 234 49.12 19.29 -15.45
N THR A 235 49.06 18.15 -16.15
CA THR A 235 49.85 16.92 -15.98
C THR A 235 51.37 17.15 -16.24
N PRO A 236 52.33 16.19 -16.05
CA PRO A 236 52.17 14.72 -15.98
C PRO A 236 53.05 13.91 -14.99
N THR A 237 52.79 12.59 -14.97
CA THR A 237 53.70 11.44 -14.72
C THR A 237 54.14 11.07 -13.28
N PRO A 238 54.46 9.77 -13.01
CA PRO A 238 54.31 9.17 -11.68
C PRO A 238 55.61 8.63 -11.05
N ARG A 239 55.53 8.17 -9.78
CA ARG A 239 56.48 7.17 -9.26
C ARG A 239 55.85 6.18 -8.27
N VAL A 240 56.36 4.95 -8.30
CA VAL A 240 55.95 3.78 -7.50
C VAL A 240 56.40 3.90 -6.04
N ALA A 241 55.58 3.43 -5.10
CA ALA A 241 56.01 3.03 -3.76
C ALA A 241 55.27 1.76 -3.31
N THR A 242 56.02 0.78 -2.79
CA THR A 242 55.56 -0.57 -2.43
C THR A 242 55.21 -0.67 -0.94
N PRO A 243 54.20 -1.45 -0.51
CA PRO A 243 54.04 -1.78 0.91
C PRO A 243 55.14 -2.75 1.39
N ALA A 244 55.78 -2.45 2.53
CA ALA A 244 56.77 -3.31 3.18
C ALA A 244 56.12 -4.26 4.22
N LYS A 245 56.87 -5.27 4.68
CA LYS A 245 56.34 -6.54 5.22
C LYS A 245 57.12 -7.06 6.43
N ALA A 246 56.42 -7.46 7.50
CA ALA A 246 56.84 -8.42 8.55
C ALA A 246 55.56 -9.09 9.09
N VAL A 247 55.33 -10.41 9.12
CA VAL A 247 56.14 -11.65 9.28
C VAL A 247 56.44 -12.01 10.74
N ALA A 248 55.74 -13.04 11.23
CA ALA A 248 56.09 -13.94 12.33
C ALA A 248 55.31 -15.26 12.14
N GLU A 249 55.90 -16.41 12.50
CA GLU A 249 55.49 -17.78 12.08
C GLU A 249 55.83 -18.81 13.19
N VAL A 250 55.39 -20.10 13.19
CA VAL A 250 54.88 -20.95 12.10
C VAL A 250 53.38 -21.34 12.29
N THR A 251 52.86 -22.53 12.65
CA THR A 251 53.40 -23.88 13.03
C THR A 251 52.33 -24.97 12.76
N LYS A 252 52.65 -26.26 12.93
CA LYS A 252 51.82 -27.47 12.67
C LYS A 252 52.07 -28.51 13.81
N THR A 253 51.40 -29.67 13.99
CA THR A 253 50.54 -30.48 13.09
C THR A 253 49.28 -31.06 13.83
N PRO A 254 48.91 -32.37 14.02
CA PRO A 254 47.49 -32.73 14.33
C PRO A 254 47.25 -33.71 15.53
N ALA A 255 46.05 -34.34 15.56
CA ALA A 255 45.52 -35.39 16.47
C ALA A 255 44.89 -34.89 17.80
N THR A 256 43.94 -35.56 18.48
CA THR A 256 43.35 -36.92 18.38
C THR A 256 41.87 -36.96 18.85
N GLN A 257 41.12 -38.06 18.64
CA GLN A 257 39.81 -38.36 19.31
C GLN A 257 40.02 -39.01 20.71
N PRO A 258 38.99 -39.10 21.60
CA PRO A 258 37.92 -40.14 21.59
C PRO A 258 36.49 -39.54 21.63
N VAL A 259 35.36 -40.15 21.23
CA VAL A 259 34.75 -41.50 21.41
C VAL A 259 34.03 -41.72 22.76
N VAL A 260 32.70 -41.47 22.77
CA VAL A 260 31.61 -42.17 23.52
C VAL A 260 30.33 -41.94 22.65
N VAL A 261 29.73 -42.91 21.95
CA VAL A 261 28.79 -43.98 22.40
C VAL A 261 27.51 -43.36 23.03
N ALA A 262 26.26 -43.69 22.64
CA ALA A 262 25.74 -44.94 22.08
C ALA A 262 24.60 -44.78 21.04
N ARG A 263 24.40 -45.83 20.22
CA ARG A 263 23.07 -46.24 19.72
C ARG A 263 22.37 -47.09 20.80
N PRO A 264 21.05 -47.32 20.67
CA PRO A 264 20.70 -48.71 20.35
C PRO A 264 19.70 -48.83 19.17
N ALA A 265 19.68 -50.01 18.55
CA ALA A 265 18.64 -50.43 17.63
C ALA A 265 18.35 -51.92 17.85
N VAL A 266 17.09 -52.27 18.04
CA VAL A 266 16.54 -53.64 18.12
C VAL A 266 15.19 -53.55 17.39
N VAL A 267 14.95 -54.08 16.18
CA VAL A 267 15.09 -55.45 15.61
C VAL A 267 13.86 -56.33 15.90
N ALA A 268 13.28 -56.88 14.82
CA ALA A 268 12.15 -57.84 14.77
C ALA A 268 10.78 -57.30 15.27
N THR A 269 9.64 -57.62 14.64
CA THR A 269 9.20 -58.96 14.19
C THR A 269 8.48 -58.94 12.83
N VAL A 270 8.53 -60.06 12.12
CA VAL A 270 7.85 -60.32 10.83
C VAL A 270 6.68 -61.28 11.01
N VAL A 271 5.52 -60.99 10.43
CA VAL A 271 4.43 -61.93 10.11
C VAL A 271 3.84 -61.55 8.75
N ALA A 272 3.35 -62.51 7.94
CA ALA A 272 2.97 -62.28 6.56
C ALA A 272 1.64 -62.94 6.14
N LYS A 273 0.86 -62.23 5.30
CA LYS A 273 -0.09 -62.71 4.24
C LYS A 273 -1.23 -63.69 4.66
N PRO A 274 -2.22 -64.03 3.78
CA PRO A 274 -2.62 -63.43 2.49
C PRO A 274 -4.15 -63.18 2.27
N ALA A 275 -4.49 -62.59 1.12
CA ALA A 275 -5.71 -62.82 0.30
C ALA A 275 -7.10 -62.31 0.78
N ALA A 276 -8.14 -62.17 -0.09
CA ALA A 276 -8.17 -61.74 -1.50
C ALA A 276 -9.61 -61.45 -2.04
N LYS A 277 -9.81 -60.28 -2.66
CA LYS A 277 -10.84 -59.99 -3.70
C LYS A 277 -12.35 -60.16 -3.27
N PRO A 278 -13.36 -60.08 -4.17
CA PRO A 278 -13.87 -58.78 -4.63
C PRO A 278 -15.41 -58.64 -4.67
N ALA A 279 -15.93 -57.42 -4.84
CA ALA A 279 -17.26 -57.17 -5.41
C ALA A 279 -17.30 -55.86 -6.21
N VAL A 280 -17.92 -55.88 -7.40
CA VAL A 280 -18.15 -54.72 -8.27
C VAL A 280 -19.58 -54.79 -8.79
N GLN A 281 -20.36 -53.70 -8.64
CA GLN A 281 -21.50 -53.41 -9.52
C GLN A 281 -21.62 -51.90 -9.81
N THR A 282 -21.27 -51.54 -11.04
CA THR A 282 -21.83 -50.43 -11.83
C THR A 282 -23.31 -50.75 -12.21
N VAL A 283 -24.18 -49.86 -12.74
CA VAL A 283 -24.03 -48.60 -13.50
C VAL A 283 -25.31 -47.71 -13.41
N LYS A 284 -25.22 -46.46 -13.93
CA LYS A 284 -26.28 -45.68 -14.65
C LYS A 284 -27.52 -45.10 -13.92
N SER A 285 -27.39 -43.82 -13.57
CA SER A 285 -28.16 -42.67 -14.13
C SER A 285 -29.66 -42.77 -14.52
N LYS A 286 -30.48 -41.86 -13.96
CA LYS A 286 -31.16 -40.77 -14.72
C LYS A 286 -31.50 -39.59 -13.76
N ALA A 287 -32.10 -38.51 -14.27
CA ALA A 287 -32.12 -37.18 -13.63
C ALA A 287 -33.51 -36.71 -13.14
N ALA A 288 -33.48 -35.55 -12.46
CA ALA A 288 -34.57 -34.59 -12.18
C ALA A 288 -35.60 -34.92 -11.07
N ALA A 289 -35.43 -34.28 -9.91
CA ALA A 289 -36.47 -33.52 -9.21
C ALA A 289 -35.85 -32.58 -8.16
N LYS A 290 -36.51 -31.46 -7.84
CA LYS A 290 -36.08 -30.48 -6.82
C LYS A 290 -37.16 -30.32 -5.75
N PRO A 291 -36.84 -30.51 -4.47
CA PRO A 291 -37.53 -29.84 -3.37
C PRO A 291 -36.61 -28.83 -2.66
N ALA A 292 -37.21 -27.78 -2.09
CA ALA A 292 -36.48 -26.82 -1.24
C ALA A 292 -36.35 -27.35 0.21
N PRO A 293 -35.29 -27.00 0.96
CA PRO A 293 -35.18 -27.35 2.37
C PRO A 293 -36.21 -26.58 3.22
N LYS A 294 -36.69 -27.23 4.29
CA LYS A 294 -37.70 -26.69 5.21
C LYS A 294 -37.16 -25.47 5.98
N ALA A 295 -38.01 -24.47 6.20
CA ALA A 295 -37.69 -23.35 7.09
C ALA A 295 -37.75 -23.79 8.57
N PRO A 296 -36.71 -23.52 9.39
CA PRO A 296 -36.79 -23.71 10.84
C PRO A 296 -37.59 -22.56 11.46
N GLY A 297 -38.68 -22.89 12.16
CA GLY A 297 -39.64 -21.91 12.69
C GLY A 297 -39.12 -21.13 13.91
N TRP A 298 -39.37 -19.83 13.92
CA TRP A 298 -39.20 -18.94 15.09
C TRP A 298 -40.33 -17.89 15.20
N GLU A 299 -41.45 -18.12 14.50
CA GLU A 299 -42.54 -17.17 14.23
C GLU A 299 -43.45 -16.85 15.44
N LYS A 300 -43.01 -17.18 16.66
CA LYS A 300 -43.75 -16.90 17.91
C LYS A 300 -42.84 -16.29 19.00
N ALA A 301 -42.18 -15.19 18.65
CA ALA A 301 -41.70 -14.21 19.61
C ALA A 301 -42.43 -12.88 19.32
N ALA A 302 -43.23 -12.40 20.27
CA ALA A 302 -44.29 -11.42 20.00
C ALA A 302 -43.81 -10.11 19.38
N ALA A 303 -44.29 -9.79 18.16
CA ALA A 303 -44.11 -8.51 17.49
C ALA A 303 -45.07 -7.41 18.03
N THR A 304 -45.34 -7.42 19.34
CA THR A 304 -46.22 -6.46 20.02
C THR A 304 -45.40 -5.24 20.46
N ASN A 305 -45.38 -4.22 19.59
CA ASN A 305 -44.95 -2.81 19.77
C ASN A 305 -44.35 -2.19 18.49
N ALA A 306 -44.29 -2.95 17.38
CA ALA A 306 -44.22 -2.35 16.06
C ALA A 306 -45.59 -1.73 15.73
N THR A 307 -45.71 -0.40 15.84
CA THR A 307 -46.95 0.31 15.47
C THR A 307 -47.24 0.09 13.98
N ASN A 308 -48.35 -0.58 13.66
CA ASN A 308 -48.85 -0.71 12.29
C ASN A 308 -49.27 0.67 11.75
N GLY A 309 -48.31 1.36 11.12
CA GLY A 309 -48.48 2.69 10.53
C GLY A 309 -47.92 2.72 9.12
N ALA A 310 -48.79 2.49 8.13
CA ALA A 310 -48.51 2.60 6.70
C ALA A 310 -48.37 4.08 6.27
N ALA A 311 -47.44 4.80 6.88
CA ALA A 311 -47.20 6.22 6.67
C ALA A 311 -45.71 6.52 6.47
N SER A 312 -45.41 7.18 5.35
CA SER A 312 -44.12 7.69 4.89
C SER A 312 -42.90 6.75 4.86
N SER A 313 -42.30 6.62 3.68
CA SER A 313 -40.94 6.09 3.51
C SER A 313 -39.84 7.03 4.06
N THR A 314 -40.20 8.29 4.34
CA THR A 314 -39.27 9.39 4.59
C THR A 314 -39.72 10.24 5.79
N ILE A 315 -38.93 10.26 6.85
CA ILE A 315 -39.23 10.97 8.11
C ILE A 315 -38.74 12.43 7.98
N LYS A 316 -39.67 13.38 8.04
CA LYS A 316 -39.44 14.82 7.77
C LYS A 316 -39.23 15.68 9.02
N SER A 317 -39.62 15.19 10.19
CA SER A 317 -39.64 15.94 11.44
C SER A 317 -39.15 15.08 12.60
N ARG A 318 -38.63 15.75 13.65
CA ARG A 318 -38.26 15.09 14.90
C ARG A 318 -39.46 14.33 15.47
N THR A 319 -39.22 13.12 15.94
CA THR A 319 -40.24 12.22 16.52
C THR A 319 -39.86 11.74 17.92
N GLY A 320 -38.65 12.01 18.40
CA GLY A 320 -38.20 11.64 19.75
C GLY A 320 -37.97 10.14 19.95
N ARG A 321 -38.12 9.34 18.89
CA ARG A 321 -37.92 7.89 18.86
C ARG A 321 -36.46 7.54 18.64
N TYR A 322 -36.07 6.36 19.08
CA TYR A 322 -34.74 5.78 18.89
C TYR A 322 -34.72 4.92 17.63
N PHE A 323 -34.07 5.43 16.60
CA PHE A 323 -33.89 4.78 15.31
C PHE A 323 -32.59 3.96 15.29
N ILE A 324 -32.66 2.71 14.86
CA ILE A 324 -31.49 1.89 14.55
C ILE A 324 -31.10 2.18 13.11
N VAL A 325 -29.91 2.77 12.91
CA VAL A 325 -29.40 3.26 11.63
C VAL A 325 -28.34 2.30 11.10
N ALA A 326 -28.47 1.91 9.83
CA ALA A 326 -27.56 1.01 9.11
C ALA A 326 -26.70 1.74 8.07
N GLY A 327 -26.93 3.04 7.82
CA GLY A 327 -26.16 3.80 6.84
C GLY A 327 -26.43 5.30 6.89
N SER A 328 -25.48 6.07 6.36
CA SER A 328 -25.56 7.53 6.23
C SER A 328 -25.09 7.94 4.84
N TYR A 329 -25.85 8.84 4.18
CA TYR A 329 -25.62 9.25 2.80
C TYR A 329 -25.62 10.78 2.66
N THR A 330 -24.83 11.30 1.73
CA THR A 330 -24.77 12.75 1.42
C THR A 330 -25.87 13.22 0.47
N SER A 331 -26.65 12.30 -0.11
CA SER A 331 -27.71 12.59 -1.09
C SER A 331 -28.93 11.68 -0.89
N LEU A 332 -30.12 12.26 -1.04
CA LEU A 332 -31.42 11.60 -0.91
C LEU A 332 -31.52 10.39 -1.85
N ALA A 333 -31.17 10.57 -3.14
CA ALA A 333 -31.26 9.50 -4.14
C ALA A 333 -30.35 8.30 -3.83
N ASN A 334 -29.24 8.50 -3.11
CA ASN A 334 -28.39 7.40 -2.67
C ASN A 334 -28.95 6.70 -1.42
N ALA A 335 -29.57 7.46 -0.49
CA ALA A 335 -30.30 6.88 0.63
C ALA A 335 -31.50 6.03 0.17
N GLU A 336 -32.21 6.46 -0.89
CA GLU A 336 -33.31 5.69 -1.47
C GLU A 336 -32.84 4.39 -2.16
N LYS A 337 -31.70 4.41 -2.87
CA LYS A 337 -31.07 3.19 -3.41
C LYS A 337 -30.70 2.22 -2.28
N GLY A 338 -30.12 2.71 -1.18
CA GLY A 338 -29.85 1.92 0.02
C GLY A 338 -31.14 1.34 0.63
N ARG A 339 -32.20 2.15 0.73
CA ARG A 339 -33.52 1.72 1.22
C ARG A 339 -34.11 0.59 0.37
N GLN A 340 -34.02 0.71 -0.96
CA GLN A 340 -34.47 -0.35 -1.88
C GLN A 340 -33.66 -1.64 -1.73
N ALA A 341 -32.34 -1.55 -1.49
CA ALA A 341 -31.50 -2.72 -1.24
C ALA A 341 -31.89 -3.45 0.05
N LEU A 342 -32.08 -2.73 1.16
CA LEU A 342 -32.54 -3.32 2.43
C LEU A 342 -33.94 -3.93 2.34
N VAL A 343 -34.88 -3.30 1.61
CA VAL A 343 -36.21 -3.88 1.36
C VAL A 343 -36.12 -5.16 0.53
N ARG A 344 -35.22 -5.25 -0.46
CA ARG A 344 -34.97 -6.49 -1.22
C ARG A 344 -34.36 -7.61 -0.36
N LEU A 345 -33.66 -7.27 0.72
CA LEU A 345 -33.15 -8.21 1.73
C LEU A 345 -34.21 -8.60 2.78
N GLY A 346 -35.47 -8.17 2.62
CA GLY A 346 -36.55 -8.48 3.56
C GLY A 346 -36.49 -7.67 4.85
N HIS A 347 -35.88 -6.48 4.83
CA HIS A 347 -35.80 -5.60 6.00
C HIS A 347 -36.59 -4.31 5.76
N PRO A 348 -37.51 -3.92 6.66
CA PRO A 348 -38.19 -2.63 6.56
C PRO A 348 -37.14 -1.52 6.67
N ALA A 349 -37.25 -0.48 5.85
CA ALA A 349 -36.28 0.61 5.84
C ALA A 349 -36.93 1.96 5.54
N ARG A 350 -36.59 2.96 6.37
CA ARG A 350 -37.09 4.35 6.32
C ARG A 350 -35.91 5.33 6.24
N VAL A 351 -36.03 6.35 5.38
CA VAL A 351 -35.02 7.42 5.25
C VAL A 351 -35.36 8.54 6.22
N ILE A 352 -34.38 8.99 6.99
CA ILE A 352 -34.47 10.12 7.91
C ILE A 352 -33.78 11.32 7.26
N LEU A 353 -34.50 12.45 7.16
CA LEU A 353 -33.96 13.69 6.61
C LEU A 353 -32.97 14.35 7.59
N PRO A 354 -31.96 15.10 7.10
CA PRO A 354 -31.01 15.78 7.98
C PRO A 354 -31.71 16.74 8.95
N ALA A 355 -31.39 16.64 10.23
CA ALA A 355 -31.74 17.67 11.21
C ALA A 355 -30.99 18.99 10.89
N PRO A 356 -31.54 20.17 11.20
CA PRO A 356 -30.88 21.45 10.95
C PRO A 356 -29.48 21.47 11.57
N GLY A 357 -28.48 21.83 10.76
CA GLY A 357 -27.04 21.75 11.09
C GLY A 357 -26.32 20.50 10.56
N SER A 358 -27.05 19.46 10.13
CA SER A 358 -26.49 18.28 9.46
C SER A 358 -26.76 18.29 7.94
N ARG A 359 -25.98 17.53 7.16
CA ARG A 359 -26.14 17.37 5.70
C ARG A 359 -26.25 15.89 5.29
N GLN A 360 -26.65 15.02 6.20
CA GLN A 360 -26.67 13.57 6.01
C GLN A 360 -28.09 13.01 6.10
N TYR A 361 -28.43 12.19 5.12
CA TYR A 361 -29.66 11.38 5.06
C TYR A 361 -29.35 10.03 5.71
N MET A 362 -30.02 9.70 6.82
CA MET A 362 -29.76 8.46 7.55
C MET A 362 -30.76 7.38 7.15
N LEU A 363 -30.31 6.13 7.09
CA LEU A 363 -31.14 4.99 6.70
C LEU A 363 -31.41 4.09 7.91
N SER A 364 -32.65 4.14 8.40
CA SER A 364 -33.10 3.40 9.58
C SER A 364 -33.79 2.10 9.20
N VAL A 365 -33.58 1.06 10.01
CA VAL A 365 -34.15 -0.30 9.83
C VAL A 365 -35.27 -0.59 10.83
N ALA A 366 -35.21 0.02 12.02
CA ALA A 366 -36.24 -0.11 13.04
C ALA A 366 -36.32 1.15 13.92
N ASP A 367 -37.48 1.42 14.50
CA ASP A 367 -37.75 2.60 15.31
C ASP A 367 -38.52 2.26 16.61
N TYR A 368 -37.94 2.60 17.76
CA TYR A 368 -38.45 2.24 19.09
C TYR A 368 -38.75 3.49 19.93
N PRO A 369 -39.73 3.43 20.86
CA PRO A 369 -39.95 4.52 21.81
C PRO A 369 -38.79 4.61 22.83
N ASP A 370 -38.32 3.48 23.36
CA ASP A 370 -37.32 3.46 24.44
C ASP A 370 -35.91 3.16 23.93
N ARG A 371 -34.94 3.89 24.50
CA ARG A 371 -33.51 3.61 24.30
C ARG A 371 -33.13 2.18 24.66
N ALA A 372 -33.55 1.67 25.81
CA ALA A 372 -33.21 0.32 26.27
C ALA A 372 -33.79 -0.78 25.36
N SER A 373 -34.89 -0.51 24.66
CA SER A 373 -35.45 -1.42 23.65
C SER A 373 -34.66 -1.36 22.34
N ALA A 374 -34.22 -0.17 21.91
CA ALA A 374 -33.30 -0.01 20.79
C ALA A 374 -31.92 -0.65 21.03
N ASP A 375 -31.31 -0.46 22.21
CA ASP A 375 -29.99 -1.02 22.56
C ASP A 375 -30.00 -2.56 22.54
N ARG A 376 -31.07 -3.19 23.06
CA ARG A 376 -31.28 -4.65 23.00
C ARG A 376 -31.42 -5.15 21.56
N GLN A 377 -32.22 -4.47 20.74
CA GLN A 377 -32.48 -4.88 19.36
C GLN A 377 -31.29 -4.61 18.42
N ALA A 378 -30.57 -3.50 18.60
CA ALA A 378 -29.32 -3.24 17.87
C ALA A 378 -28.26 -4.32 18.14
N SER A 379 -28.18 -4.81 19.38
CA SER A 379 -27.28 -5.91 19.75
C SER A 379 -27.62 -7.25 19.05
N ILE A 380 -28.88 -7.45 18.66
CA ILE A 380 -29.32 -8.60 17.86
C ILE A 380 -29.06 -8.35 16.37
N LEU A 381 -29.44 -7.18 15.85
CA LEU A 381 -29.29 -6.81 14.44
C LEU A 381 -27.82 -6.72 13.99
N ARG A 382 -26.91 -6.28 14.87
CA ARG A 382 -25.46 -6.24 14.60
C ARG A 382 -24.89 -7.62 14.25
N LYS A 383 -25.38 -8.69 14.89
CA LYS A 383 -24.99 -10.08 14.58
C LYS A 383 -25.45 -10.55 13.19
N ARG A 384 -26.35 -9.83 12.52
CA ARG A 384 -26.89 -10.16 11.18
C ARG A 384 -26.41 -9.22 10.07
N MET A 385 -26.24 -7.93 10.36
CA MET A 385 -25.98 -6.89 9.34
C MET A 385 -24.65 -6.13 9.53
N GLY A 386 -23.83 -6.47 10.53
CA GLY A 386 -22.56 -5.77 10.78
C GLY A 386 -22.70 -4.60 11.74
N ASP A 387 -22.13 -3.44 11.43
CA ASP A 387 -22.21 -2.28 12.31
C ASP A 387 -23.51 -1.48 12.11
N LEU A 388 -24.15 -1.14 13.22
CA LEU A 388 -25.32 -0.27 13.29
C LEU A 388 -25.20 0.61 14.53
N TRP A 389 -25.66 1.86 14.43
CA TRP A 389 -25.72 2.78 15.56
C TRP A 389 -27.16 3.21 15.85
N ILE A 390 -27.38 3.72 17.06
CA ILE A 390 -28.69 4.22 17.48
C ILE A 390 -28.69 5.75 17.44
N LYS A 391 -29.77 6.33 16.92
CA LYS A 391 -29.98 7.77 16.80
C LYS A 391 -31.35 8.15 17.36
N ASN A 392 -31.37 9.00 18.38
CA ASN A 392 -32.58 9.78 18.68
C ASN A 392 -32.70 10.93 17.66
N TYR A 393 -33.91 11.15 17.13
CA TYR A 393 -34.21 12.10 16.06
C TYR A 393 -35.44 12.96 16.37
#